data_AF-A0A7W0SC32-F1
#
_entry.id   AF-A0A7W0SC32-F1
#
_cell.length_a   1.000
_cell.length_b   1.000
_cell.length_c   1.000
_cell.angle_alpha   90.00
_cell.angle_beta   90.00
_cell.angle_gamma   90.00
#
_symmetry.space_group_name_H-M   'P 1'
#
loop_
_entity.id
_entity.type
_entity.pdbx_description
1 polymer ?
#
loop_
_entity_poly.entity_id
_entity_poly.type
_entity_poly.pdbx_seq_one_letter_code
_entity_poly.pdbx_strand_id
1 'polypeptide(L)'
;MLAIRLSQERIEPGATYVFDEVDAGIGGETATAVGAKLKELGQRNQVLTITHLPQIASEASSHVVVAKATAEGRTLTKIQKVEGEERRRELARMLSGRIDEASLAHARELLVGER
;
A
#
# COMPACT_ATOMS: atom_id res chain seq x y z
N MET A 1 2.58 -5.53 14.55
CA MET A 1 2.60 -4.07 14.86
C MET A 1 3.68 -3.60 15.85
N LEU A 2 4.26 -4.46 16.70
CA LEU A 2 5.32 -4.03 17.64
C LEU A 2 6.51 -3.35 16.94
N ALA A 3 6.92 -3.84 15.77
CA ALA A 3 7.99 -3.23 14.98
C ALA A 3 7.71 -1.76 14.62
N ILE A 4 6.51 -1.45 14.12
CA ILE A 4 6.10 -0.07 13.78
C ILE A 4 6.12 0.82 15.03
N ARG A 5 5.61 0.31 16.17
CA ARG A 5 5.63 1.05 17.45
C ARG A 5 7.07 1.37 17.89
N LEU A 6 7.96 0.38 17.87
CA LEU A 6 9.36 0.56 18.25
C LEU A 6 10.08 1.54 17.33
N SER A 7 9.79 1.51 16.01
CA SER A 7 10.30 2.49 15.05
C SER A 7 9.80 3.91 15.33
N GLN A 8 8.57 4.06 15.84
CA GLN A 8 8.02 5.36 16.26
C GLN A 8 8.59 5.84 17.60
N GLU A 9 9.10 4.96 18.46
CA GLU A 9 9.75 5.34 19.74
C GLU A 9 11.22 5.73 19.55
N ARG A 10 11.90 5.17 18.54
CA ARG A 10 13.28 5.48 18.16
C ARG A 10 13.33 6.20 16.80
N ILE A 11 12.71 7.38 16.72
CA ILE A 11 12.72 8.16 15.48
C ILE A 11 14.11 8.76 15.27
N GLU A 12 14.98 8.04 14.57
CA GLU A 12 16.15 8.62 13.91
C GLU A 12 15.69 9.29 12.60
N PRO A 13 15.66 10.62 12.49
CA PRO A 13 15.16 11.29 11.30
C PRO A 13 16.00 10.94 10.07
N GLY A 14 15.33 10.67 8.95
CA GLY A 14 15.99 10.32 7.69
C GLY A 14 16.38 8.85 7.56
N ALA A 15 15.95 7.98 8.49
CA ALA A 15 16.11 6.54 8.34
C ALA A 15 15.19 5.97 7.24
N THR A 16 15.58 4.82 6.69
CA THR A 16 14.74 4.01 5.78
C THR A 16 14.31 2.74 6.50
N TYR A 17 13.00 2.53 6.58
CA TYR A 17 12.40 1.30 7.11
C TYR A 17 11.82 0.48 5.97
N VAL A 18 12.07 -0.83 6.00
CA VAL A 18 11.45 -1.79 5.09
C VAL A 18 10.62 -2.75 5.92
N PHE A 19 9.34 -2.82 5.63
CA PHE A 19 8.43 -3.76 6.26
C PHE A 19 7.88 -4.71 5.20
N ASP A 20 8.07 -6.00 5.44
CA ASP A 20 7.45 -7.08 4.68
C ASP A 20 6.35 -7.72 5.55
N GLU A 21 5.25 -8.16 4.94
CA GLU A 21 4.13 -8.83 5.61
C GLU A 21 3.50 -8.06 6.80
N VAL A 22 3.41 -6.73 6.70
CA VAL A 22 2.78 -5.89 7.74
C VAL A 22 1.29 -6.20 7.91
N ASP A 23 0.72 -6.79 6.86
CA ASP A 23 -0.66 -7.16 6.64
C ASP A 23 -0.96 -8.63 7.00
N ALA A 24 0.03 -9.38 7.49
CA ALA A 24 -0.18 -10.77 7.90
C ALA A 24 -1.20 -10.88 9.04
N GLY A 25 -2.28 -11.63 8.79
CA GLY A 25 -3.32 -11.93 9.78
C GLY A 25 -4.19 -10.75 10.18
N ILE A 26 -4.19 -9.64 9.42
CA ILE A 26 -5.06 -8.48 9.68
C ILE A 26 -5.97 -8.15 8.48
N GLY A 27 -7.02 -7.39 8.74
CA GLY A 27 -7.96 -6.90 7.73
C GLY A 27 -8.87 -5.81 8.28
N GLY A 28 -9.72 -5.24 7.42
CA GLY A 28 -10.70 -4.22 7.80
C GLY A 28 -10.07 -3.02 8.52
N GLU A 29 -10.71 -2.55 9.59
CA GLU A 29 -10.27 -1.40 10.38
C GLU A 29 -8.83 -1.53 10.92
N THR A 30 -8.40 -2.76 11.24
CA THR A 30 -7.02 -2.98 11.72
C THR A 30 -6.00 -2.65 10.64
N ALA A 31 -6.27 -3.03 9.39
CA ALA A 31 -5.40 -2.69 8.27
C ALA A 31 -5.37 -1.18 8.00
N THR A 32 -6.52 -0.51 8.12
CA THR A 32 -6.61 0.96 8.03
C THR A 32 -5.76 1.64 9.12
N ALA A 33 -5.86 1.18 10.36
CA ALA A 33 -5.06 1.71 11.47
C ALA A 33 -3.54 1.50 11.25
N VAL A 34 -3.13 0.34 10.71
CA VAL A 34 -1.73 0.08 10.33
C VAL A 34 -1.27 1.03 9.23
N GLY A 35 -2.07 1.20 8.17
CA GLY A 35 -1.77 2.13 7.08
C GLY A 35 -1.54 3.56 7.59
N ALA A 36 -2.42 4.03 8.48
CA ALA A 36 -2.28 5.34 9.10
C ALA A 36 -0.98 5.49 9.92
N LYS A 37 -0.58 4.45 10.66
CA LYS A 37 0.70 4.44 11.41
C LYS A 37 1.93 4.42 10.52
N LEU A 38 1.89 3.68 9.41
CA LEU A 38 2.97 3.69 8.43
C LEU A 38 3.11 5.05 7.75
N LYS A 39 1.99 5.70 7.42
CA LYS A 39 1.97 7.06 6.88
C LYS A 39 2.53 8.08 7.86
N GLU A 40 2.14 8.00 9.13
CA GLU A 40 2.70 8.84 10.21
C GLU A 40 4.22 8.68 10.30
N LEU A 41 4.73 7.44 10.31
CA LEU A 41 6.17 7.17 10.30
C LEU A 41 6.85 7.73 9.03
N GLY A 42 6.18 7.63 7.89
CA GLY A 42 6.61 8.13 6.59
C GLY A 42 6.72 9.66 6.47
N GLN A 43 6.15 10.42 7.42
CA GLN A 43 6.28 11.88 7.42
C GLN A 43 7.71 12.36 7.74
N ARG A 44 8.51 11.52 8.41
CA ARG A 44 9.87 11.86 8.87
C ARG A 44 10.94 10.90 8.36
N ASN A 45 10.53 9.78 7.78
CA ASN A 45 11.39 8.67 7.36
C ASN A 45 10.92 8.12 6.02
N GLN A 46 11.79 7.40 5.32
CA GLN A 46 11.35 6.61 4.17
C GLN A 46 10.79 5.28 4.68
N VAL A 47 9.59 4.92 4.25
CA VAL A 47 8.95 3.64 4.59
C VAL A 47 8.62 2.90 3.30
N LEU A 48 9.18 1.71 3.15
CA LEU A 48 8.87 0.78 2.06
C LEU A 48 8.07 -0.37 2.64
N THR A 49 6.86 -0.58 2.13
CA THR A 49 5.96 -1.63 2.59
C THR A 49 5.49 -2.47 1.42
N ILE A 50 5.59 -3.79 1.54
CA ILE A 50 4.95 -4.74 0.63
C ILE A 50 3.60 -5.14 1.24
N THR A 51 2.52 -5.02 0.48
CA THR A 51 1.15 -5.29 0.97
C THR A 51 0.25 -5.76 -0.17
N HIS A 52 -0.69 -6.63 0.15
CA HIS A 52 -1.81 -6.98 -0.72
C HIS A 52 -3.12 -6.31 -0.28
N LEU A 53 -3.14 -5.65 0.87
CA LEU A 53 -4.32 -4.97 1.38
C LEU A 53 -4.46 -3.55 0.80
N PRO A 54 -5.61 -3.22 0.16
CA PRO A 54 -5.85 -1.90 -0.42
C PRO A 54 -5.90 -0.79 0.62
N GLN A 55 -6.31 -1.08 1.86
CA GLN A 55 -6.37 -0.11 2.96
C GLN A 55 -4.97 0.42 3.34
N ILE A 56 -3.94 -0.42 3.23
CA ILE A 56 -2.56 0.01 3.51
C ILE A 56 -1.99 0.72 2.29
N ALA A 57 -2.24 0.21 1.08
CA ALA A 57 -1.77 0.82 -0.16
C ALA A 57 -2.38 2.21 -0.44
N SER A 58 -3.61 2.47 0.00
CA SER A 58 -4.27 3.77 -0.14
C SER A 58 -3.62 4.87 0.70
N GLU A 59 -3.01 4.53 1.84
CA GLU A 59 -2.33 5.49 2.72
C GLU A 59 -0.94 5.92 2.23
N ALA A 60 -0.36 5.17 1.28
CA ALA A 60 0.98 5.46 0.77
C ALA A 60 1.04 6.78 -0.01
N SER A 61 2.15 7.52 0.15
CA SER A 61 2.43 8.72 -0.67
C SER A 61 2.81 8.38 -2.10
N SER A 62 3.30 7.16 -2.35
CA SER A 62 3.62 6.63 -3.69
C SER A 62 3.22 5.16 -3.73
N HIS A 63 2.59 4.75 -4.83
CA HIS A 63 2.12 3.37 -5.02
C HIS A 63 2.86 2.77 -6.22
N VAL A 64 3.47 1.62 -6.00
CA VAL A 64 4.21 0.87 -7.02
C VAL A 64 3.59 -0.52 -7.14
N VAL A 65 3.28 -0.91 -8.37
CA VAL A 65 2.72 -2.22 -8.70
C VAL A 65 3.82 -3.12 -9.23
N VAL A 66 3.88 -4.33 -8.70
CA VAL A 66 4.77 -5.39 -9.15
C VAL A 66 3.95 -6.45 -9.87
N ALA A 67 4.27 -6.70 -11.13
CA ALA A 67 3.55 -7.65 -11.98
C ALA A 67 4.52 -8.60 -12.70
N LYS A 68 4.04 -9.79 -13.02
CA LYS A 68 4.75 -10.72 -13.92
C LYS A 68 4.44 -10.35 -15.37
N ALA A 69 5.45 -10.36 -16.22
CA ALA A 69 5.32 -10.17 -17.66
C ALA A 69 6.10 -11.26 -18.39
N THR A 70 5.56 -11.81 -19.47
CA THR A 70 6.27 -12.80 -20.29
C THR A 70 6.87 -12.12 -21.51
N ALA A 71 8.18 -12.25 -21.70
CA ALA A 71 8.89 -11.78 -22.89
C ALA A 71 9.85 -12.88 -23.36
N GLU A 72 9.83 -13.19 -24.66
CA GLU A 72 10.72 -14.18 -25.28
C GLU A 72 10.73 -15.56 -24.56
N GLY A 73 9.55 -16.01 -24.12
CA GLY A 73 9.41 -17.28 -23.40
C GLY A 73 9.90 -17.26 -21.95
N ARG A 74 10.30 -16.11 -21.40
CA ARG A 74 10.76 -15.94 -20.02
C ARG A 74 9.81 -15.07 -19.22
N THR A 75 9.57 -15.44 -17.97
CA THR A 75 8.84 -14.61 -16.99
C THR A 75 9.79 -13.58 -16.40
N LEU A 76 9.47 -12.31 -16.57
CA LEU A 76 10.16 -11.16 -16.02
C LEU A 76 9.27 -10.45 -14.98
N THR A 77 9.90 -9.75 -14.05
CA THR A 77 9.19 -8.88 -13.09
C THR A 77 9.16 -7.46 -13.66
N LYS A 78 7.96 -6.91 -13.82
CA LYS A 78 7.72 -5.51 -14.19
C LYS A 78 7.31 -4.73 -12.93
N ILE A 79 7.94 -3.58 -12.74
CA ILE A 79 7.66 -2.66 -11.64
C ILE A 79 7.21 -1.34 -12.27
N GLN A 80 6.07 -0.81 -11.83
CA GLN A 80 5.52 0.45 -12.35
C GLN A 80 4.94 1.28 -11.21
N LYS A 81 5.34 2.55 -11.13
CA LYS A 81 4.65 3.53 -10.28
C LYS A 81 3.29 3.85 -10.89
N VAL A 82 2.23 3.80 -10.09
CA VAL A 82 0.87 4.12 -10.51
C VAL A 82 0.38 5.37 -9.79
N GLU A 83 -0.29 6.25 -10.53
CA GLU A 83 -0.78 7.55 -10.05
C GLU A 83 -2.19 7.81 -10.58
N GLY A 84 -2.91 8.76 -9.97
CA GLY A 84 -4.25 9.18 -10.40
C GLY A 84 -5.21 8.00 -10.65
N GLU A 85 -5.71 7.90 -11.87
CA GLU A 85 -6.64 6.85 -12.29
C GLU A 85 -6.01 5.45 -12.29
N GLU A 86 -4.73 5.29 -12.64
CA GLU A 86 -4.06 3.98 -12.58
C GLU A 86 -4.02 3.47 -11.14
N ARG A 87 -3.72 4.36 -10.19
CA ARG A 87 -3.73 4.03 -8.76
C ARG A 87 -5.13 3.62 -8.29
N ARG A 88 -6.17 4.34 -8.69
CA ARG A 88 -7.56 4.00 -8.35
C ARG A 88 -7.97 2.65 -8.91
N ARG A 89 -7.64 2.36 -10.17
CA ARG A 89 -7.91 1.06 -10.81
C ARG A 89 -7.18 -0.09 -10.11
N GLU A 90 -5.95 0.14 -9.68
CA GLU A 90 -5.20 -0.87 -8.94
C GLU A 90 -5.84 -1.18 -7.58
N LEU A 91 -6.23 -0.15 -6.82
CA LEU A 91 -6.93 -0.35 -5.56
C LEU A 91 -8.26 -1.08 -5.75
N ALA A 92 -9.01 -0.76 -6.81
CA ALA A 92 -10.24 -1.48 -7.16
C ALA A 92 -9.98 -2.97 -7.47
N ARG A 93 -8.89 -3.25 -8.20
CA ARG A 93 -8.42 -4.62 -8.48
C ARG A 93 -8.03 -5.35 -7.19
N MET A 94 -7.31 -4.70 -6.27
CA MET A 94 -6.93 -5.28 -4.97
C MET A 94 -8.16 -5.60 -4.10
N LEU A 95 -9.19 -4.76 -4.14
CA LEU A 95 -10.42 -4.92 -3.36
C LEU A 95 -11.27 -6.11 -3.80
N SER A 96 -11.50 -6.27 -5.10
CA SER A 96 -12.51 -7.21 -5.61
C SER A 96 -11.98 -8.25 -6.61
N GLY A 97 -10.70 -8.16 -6.97
CA GLY A 97 -10.08 -8.97 -8.04
C GLY A 97 -10.50 -8.54 -9.45
N ARG A 98 -11.46 -7.63 -9.59
CA ARG A 98 -11.97 -7.10 -10.86
C ARG A 98 -12.11 -5.57 -10.81
N ILE A 99 -12.28 -4.96 -11.97
CA ILE A 99 -12.49 -3.52 -12.09
C ILE A 99 -13.89 -3.30 -12.65
N ASP A 100 -14.79 -2.85 -11.79
CA ASP A 100 -16.18 -2.49 -12.08
C ASP A 100 -16.54 -1.17 -11.37
N GLU A 101 -17.75 -0.65 -11.60
CA GLU A 101 -18.15 0.65 -11.03
C GLU A 101 -18.15 0.65 -9.50
N ALA A 102 -18.58 -0.45 -8.87
CA ALA A 102 -18.63 -0.58 -7.41
C ALA A 102 -17.23 -0.58 -6.79
N SER A 103 -16.31 -1.39 -7.33
CA SER A 103 -14.92 -1.45 -6.86
C SER A 103 -14.17 -0.12 -7.09
N LEU A 104 -14.46 0.58 -8.19
CA LEU A 104 -13.91 1.91 -8.47
C LEU A 104 -14.46 3.00 -7.54
N ALA A 105 -15.72 2.89 -7.14
CA ALA A 105 -16.32 3.78 -6.13
C ALA A 105 -15.66 3.57 -4.77
N HIS A 106 -15.54 2.31 -4.33
CA HIS A 106 -14.92 2.00 -3.05
C HIS A 106 -13.41 2.35 -3.01
N ALA A 107 -12.69 2.12 -4.11
CA ALA A 107 -11.30 2.58 -4.23
C ALA A 107 -11.16 4.10 -4.13
N ARG A 108 -12.16 4.86 -4.60
CA ARG A 108 -12.19 6.32 -4.47
C ARG A 108 -12.39 6.74 -3.01
N GLU A 109 -13.28 6.07 -2.28
CA GLU A 109 -13.49 6.31 -0.85
C GLU A 109 -12.18 6.12 -0.06
N LEU A 110 -11.44 5.04 -0.33
CA LEU A 110 -10.13 4.79 0.28
C LEU A 110 -9.08 5.88 -0.02
N LEU A 111 -9.12 6.50 -1.20
CA LEU A 111 -8.16 7.54 -1.61
C LEU A 111 -8.49 8.92 -1.06
N VAL A 112 -9.77 9.25 -0.94
CA VAL A 112 -10.22 10.53 -0.38
C VAL A 112 -10.01 10.55 1.13
N GLY A 113 -10.05 9.36 1.76
CA GLY A 113 -10.04 9.18 3.20
C GLY A 113 -11.38 9.65 3.77
N GLU A 114 -12.10 8.78 4.48
CA GLU A 114 -13.08 9.28 5.45
C GLU A 114 -12.31 10.10 6.48
N ARG A 115 -12.33 11.43 6.31
CA ARG A 115 -11.81 12.42 7.26
C ARG A 115 -12.94 12.90 8.14
#